data_AF-A0AAJ5UVD9-F1
#
_entry.id   AF-A0AAJ5UVD9-F1
#
_cell.length_a   1.000
_cell.length_b   1.000
_cell.length_c   1.000
_cell.angle_alpha   90.00
_cell.angle_beta   90.00
_cell.angle_gamma   90.00
#
_symmetry.space_group_name_H-M   'P 1'
#
loop_
_entity.id
_entity.type
_entity.pdbx_description
1 polymer ?
#
loop_
_entity_poly.entity_id
_entity_poly.type
_entity_poly.pdbx_seq_one_letter_code
_entity_poly.pdbx_strand_id
1 'polypeptide(L)'
;MLRDKLKQRISNEPTECISYLKELVKSNRVYDGEALEIFIYVIKNGPEQLTNIQWDILLDKGLLPDFYVECDRCEDTIQWSDMYQAIFIKKDHCCPFCSYLVHKKDVRLLD
;
A
#
# COMPACT_ATOMS: atom_id res chain seq x y z
N MET A 1 -5.38 12.58 10.11
CA MET A 1 -6.15 12.56 8.84
C MET A 1 -5.76 11.41 7.94
N LEU A 2 -4.57 11.38 7.31
CA LEU A 2 -4.19 10.26 6.42
C LEU A 2 -4.20 8.91 7.15
N ARG A 3 -3.65 8.89 8.36
CA ARG A 3 -3.66 7.73 9.26
C ARG A 3 -5.05 7.19 9.57
N ASP A 4 -5.98 8.06 9.93
CA ASP A 4 -7.35 7.67 10.29
C ASP A 4 -8.12 7.16 9.06
N LYS A 5 -7.94 7.81 7.91
CA LYS A 5 -8.46 7.36 6.62
C LYS A 5 -7.92 5.97 6.26
N LEU A 6 -6.61 5.75 6.43
CA LEU A 6 -5.98 4.46 6.19
C LEU A 6 -6.54 3.38 7.11
N LYS A 7 -6.66 3.65 8.41
CA LYS A 7 -7.26 2.72 9.38
C LYS A 7 -8.69 2.36 8.98
N GLN A 8 -9.53 3.34 8.66
CA GLN A 8 -10.89 3.12 8.18
C GLN A 8 -10.92 2.29 6.90
N ARG A 9 -10.04 2.58 5.94
CA ARG A 9 -9.94 1.84 4.69
C ARG A 9 -9.57 0.37 4.94
N ILE A 10 -8.58 0.10 5.79
CA ILE A 10 -8.20 -1.28 6.17
C ILE A 10 -9.39 -2.01 6.82
N SER A 11 -10.17 -1.33 7.66
CA SER A 11 -11.36 -1.93 8.27
C SER A 11 -12.49 -2.21 7.26
N ASN A 12 -12.64 -1.37 6.23
CA ASN A 12 -13.68 -1.53 5.20
C ASN A 12 -13.29 -2.53 4.10
N GLU A 13 -11.99 -2.65 3.80
CA GLU A 13 -11.40 -3.46 2.72
C GLU A 13 -10.34 -4.43 3.28
N PRO A 14 -10.67 -5.29 4.28
CA PRO A 14 -9.67 -6.10 4.96
C PRO A 14 -9.06 -7.16 4.05
N THR A 15 -9.82 -7.71 3.10
CA THR A 15 -9.35 -8.77 2.19
C THR A 15 -8.31 -8.24 1.20
N GLU A 16 -8.56 -7.04 0.68
CA GLU A 16 -7.70 -6.32 -0.26
C GLU A 16 -6.40 -5.90 0.43
N CYS A 17 -6.50 -5.33 1.64
CA CYS A 17 -5.35 -5.03 2.47
C CYS A 17 -4.52 -6.30 2.75
N ILE A 18 -5.13 -7.39 3.20
CA ILE A 18 -4.43 -8.66 3.46
C ILE A 18 -3.73 -9.19 2.20
N SER A 19 -4.36 -9.08 1.04
CA SER A 19 -3.76 -9.51 -0.23
C SER A 19 -2.51 -8.69 -0.57
N TYR A 20 -2.57 -7.38 -0.34
CA TYR A 20 -1.43 -6.48 -0.51
C TYR A 20 -0.30 -6.78 0.50
N LEU A 21 -0.61 -6.98 1.78
CA LEU A 21 0.39 -7.34 2.79
C LEU A 21 1.08 -8.67 2.44
N LYS A 22 0.34 -9.66 1.93
CA LYS A 22 0.93 -10.92 1.45
C LYS A 22 1.95 -10.68 0.33
N GLU A 23 1.67 -9.75 -0.57
CA GLU A 23 2.59 -9.40 -1.66
C GLU A 23 3.88 -8.75 -1.13
N LEU A 24 3.77 -7.83 -0.16
CA LEU A 24 4.92 -7.20 0.51
C LEU A 24 5.80 -8.23 1.23
N VAL A 25 5.19 -9.12 2.00
CA VAL A 25 5.89 -10.18 2.75
C VAL A 25 6.55 -11.17 1.78
N LYS A 26 5.81 -11.68 0.78
CA LYS A 26 6.34 -12.62 -0.22
C LYS A 26 7.53 -12.05 -1.00
N SER A 27 7.55 -10.75 -1.20
CA SER A 27 8.59 -10.05 -1.95
C SER A 27 9.75 -9.54 -1.07
N ASN A 28 9.79 -9.92 0.22
CA ASN A 28 10.81 -9.47 1.19
C ASN A 28 11.02 -7.95 1.20
N ARG A 29 9.92 -7.17 1.14
CA ARG A 29 9.99 -5.70 1.14
C ARG A 29 10.02 -5.08 2.54
N VAL A 30 9.66 -5.83 3.57
CA VAL A 30 9.55 -5.35 4.95
C VAL A 30 10.83 -5.63 5.71
N TYR A 31 11.56 -4.57 6.08
CA TYR A 31 12.86 -4.68 6.78
C TYR A 31 12.76 -4.45 8.29
N ASP A 32 11.74 -3.72 8.74
CA ASP A 32 11.45 -3.56 10.16
C ASP A 32 10.80 -4.86 10.70
N GLY A 33 11.48 -5.51 11.65
CA GLY A 33 11.03 -6.79 12.19
C GLY A 33 9.70 -6.71 12.93
N GLU A 34 9.42 -5.59 13.62
CA GLU A 34 8.17 -5.38 14.35
C GLU A 34 7.02 -5.20 13.36
N ALA A 35 7.21 -4.37 12.31
CA ALA A 35 6.22 -4.22 11.24
C ALA A 35 5.95 -5.55 10.52
N LEU A 36 6.99 -6.35 10.25
CA LEU A 36 6.86 -7.66 9.62
C LEU A 36 6.02 -8.62 10.48
N GLU A 37 6.26 -8.66 11.79
CA GLU A 37 5.46 -9.47 12.72
C GLU A 37 3.99 -9.06 12.70
N ILE A 38 3.71 -7.76 12.70
CA ILE A 38 2.34 -7.24 12.60
C ILE A 38 1.69 -7.60 11.26
N PHE A 39 2.41 -7.50 10.14
CA PHE A 39 1.86 -7.92 8.84
C PHE A 39 1.49 -9.39 8.84
N ILE A 40 2.37 -10.26 9.36
CA ILE A 40 2.10 -11.70 9.49
C ILE A 40 0.88 -11.94 10.38
N TYR A 41 0.75 -11.20 11.47
CA TYR A 41 -0.41 -11.31 12.36
C TYR A 41 -1.71 -10.93 11.65
N VAL A 42 -1.75 -9.79 10.95
CA VAL A 42 -2.92 -9.33 10.19
C VAL A 42 -3.29 -10.32 9.09
N ILE A 43 -2.30 -10.86 8.37
CA ILE A 43 -2.53 -11.85 7.31
C ILE A 43 -3.21 -13.12 7.85
N LYS A 44 -2.89 -13.53 9.09
CA LYS A 44 -3.41 -14.76 9.71
C LYS A 44 -4.75 -14.55 10.41
N ASN A 45 -4.90 -13.42 11.11
CA ASN A 45 -5.98 -13.22 12.08
C ASN A 45 -6.95 -12.10 11.68
N GLY A 46 -6.64 -11.33 10.63
CA GLY A 46 -7.39 -10.14 10.25
C GLY A 46 -6.99 -8.89 11.05
N PRO A 47 -7.24 -7.69 10.50
CA PRO A 47 -6.93 -6.42 11.17
C PRO A 47 -7.83 -6.11 12.37
N GLU A 48 -9.01 -6.72 12.47
CA GLU A 48 -10.00 -6.52 13.54
C GLU A 48 -9.52 -6.99 14.92
N GLN A 49 -8.54 -7.90 14.96
CA GLN A 49 -7.97 -8.43 16.21
C GLN A 49 -6.80 -7.60 16.75
N LEU A 50 -6.40 -6.55 16.04
CA LEU A 50 -5.27 -5.72 16.46
C LEU A 50 -5.64 -4.89 17.69
N THR A 51 -4.74 -4.90 18.68
CA THR A 51 -4.73 -3.92 19.77
C THR A 51 -4.39 -2.52 19.25
N ASN A 52 -4.64 -1.48 20.05
CA ASN A 52 -4.29 -0.11 19.67
C ASN A 52 -2.79 0.05 19.34
N ILE A 53 -1.91 -0.57 20.13
CA ILE A 53 -0.45 -0.51 19.89
C ILE A 53 -0.08 -1.19 18.57
N GLN A 54 -0.69 -2.33 18.25
CA GLN A 54 -0.43 -3.03 17.00
C GLN A 54 -0.98 -2.26 15.79
N TRP A 55 -2.11 -1.57 15.96
CA TRP A 55 -2.60 -0.60 14.97
C TRP A 55 -1.59 0.52 14.73
N ASP A 56 -0.98 1.05 15.79
CA ASP A 56 0.01 2.11 15.67
C ASP A 56 1.25 1.63 14.89
N ILE A 57 1.74 0.42 15.18
CA ILE A 57 2.85 -0.19 14.43
C ILE A 57 2.47 -0.41 12.96
N LEU A 58 1.29 -1.01 12.69
CA LEU A 58 0.83 -1.28 11.33
C LEU A 58 0.79 0.00 10.48
N LEU A 59 0.25 1.08 11.03
CA LEU A 59 0.05 2.33 10.32
C LEU A 59 1.35 3.10 10.19
N ASP A 60 2.04 3.34 11.31
CA ASP A 60 3.10 4.34 11.39
C ASP A 60 4.48 3.78 11.03
N LYS A 61 4.72 2.48 11.27
CA LYS A 61 5.96 1.80 10.88
C LYS A 61 5.78 0.89 9.66
N GLY A 62 4.59 0.30 9.53
CA GLY A 62 4.29 -0.64 8.48
C GLY A 62 3.95 0.02 7.16
N LEU A 63 2.91 0.87 7.11
CA LEU A 63 2.32 1.30 5.84
C LEU A 63 2.71 2.72 5.42
N LEU A 64 2.50 3.72 6.27
CA LEU A 64 2.60 5.14 5.91
C LEU A 64 4.01 5.64 5.53
N PRO A 65 5.13 5.03 5.97
CA PRO A 65 6.45 5.50 5.53
C PRO A 65 6.72 5.22 4.05
N ASP A 66 6.46 3.97 3.61
CA ASP A 66 7.00 3.48 2.34
C ASP A 66 6.03 2.60 1.55
N PHE A 67 4.99 2.06 2.18
CA PHE A 67 4.13 1.02 1.60
C PHE A 67 2.69 1.47 1.38
N TYR A 68 2.41 2.76 1.48
CA TYR A 68 1.10 3.34 1.18
C TYR A 68 1.25 4.74 0.59
N VAL A 69 0.67 4.95 -0.59
CA VAL A 69 0.67 6.24 -1.28
C VAL A 69 -0.72 6.54 -1.87
N GLU A 70 -1.07 7.82 -1.93
CA GLU A 70 -2.17 8.31 -2.79
C GLU A 70 -1.59 8.60 -4.19
N CYS A 71 -2.45 8.76 -5.21
CA CYS A 71 -1.95 9.05 -6.55
C CYS A 71 -1.34 10.46 -6.61
N ASP A 72 -0.05 10.56 -6.96
CA ASP A 72 0.68 11.84 -7.04
C ASP A 72 0.12 12.84 -8.09
N ARG A 73 -0.80 12.39 -8.96
CA ARG A 73 -1.35 13.21 -10.06
C ARG A 73 -2.80 13.63 -9.91
N CYS A 74 -3.68 12.72 -9.52
CA CYS A 74 -5.11 13.01 -9.38
C CYS A 74 -5.57 13.01 -7.94
N GLU A 75 -4.67 12.76 -6.98
CA GLU A 75 -4.96 12.68 -5.54
C GLU A 75 -5.95 11.57 -5.16
N ASP A 76 -6.42 10.78 -6.13
CA ASP A 76 -7.26 9.62 -5.88
C ASP A 76 -6.48 8.53 -5.14
N THR A 77 -7.20 7.84 -4.26
CA THR A 77 -6.71 6.64 -3.59
C THR A 77 -6.36 5.55 -4.60
N ILE A 78 -5.10 5.10 -4.61
CA ILE A 78 -4.69 3.94 -5.40
C ILE A 78 -5.30 2.68 -4.79
N GLN A 79 -5.90 1.84 -5.63
CA GLN A 79 -6.45 0.55 -5.22
C GLN A 79 -5.36 -0.35 -4.64
N TRP A 80 -5.68 -1.15 -3.61
CA TRP A 80 -4.68 -2.01 -2.95
C TRP A 80 -3.96 -2.93 -3.93
N SER A 81 -4.69 -3.48 -4.91
CA SER A 81 -4.16 -4.34 -5.97
C SER A 81 -3.13 -3.66 -6.88
N ASP A 82 -3.17 -2.33 -6.97
CA ASP A 82 -2.28 -1.53 -7.82
C ASP A 82 -1.15 -0.87 -7.03
N MET A 83 -1.26 -0.83 -5.70
CA MET A 83 -0.32 -0.17 -4.80
C MET A 83 1.10 -0.72 -4.95
N TYR A 84 1.25 -2.05 -4.99
CA TYR A 84 2.56 -2.69 -5.16
C TYR A 84 3.20 -2.30 -6.49
N GLN A 85 2.39 -2.25 -7.55
CA GLN A 85 2.86 -1.86 -8.87
C GLN A 85 3.31 -0.39 -8.90
N ALA A 86 2.53 0.51 -8.29
CA ALA A 86 2.83 1.94 -8.22
C ALA A 86 4.12 2.23 -7.43
N ILE A 87 4.34 1.55 -6.30
CA ILE A 87 5.49 1.78 -5.41
C ILE A 87 6.75 1.05 -5.91
N PHE A 88 6.67 -0.21 -6.32
CA PHE A 88 7.86 -1.05 -6.51
C PHE A 88 8.19 -1.40 -7.95
N ILE A 89 7.18 -1.51 -8.82
CA ILE A 89 7.39 -1.96 -10.21
C ILE A 89 7.59 -0.78 -11.13
N LYS A 90 6.61 0.12 -11.21
CA LYS A 90 6.68 1.33 -12.03
C LYS A 90 7.37 2.48 -11.30
N LYS A 91 7.24 2.52 -9.97
CA LYS A 91 7.84 3.56 -9.10
C LYS A 91 7.42 4.98 -9.51
N ASP A 92 6.20 5.11 -10.04
CA ASP A 92 5.63 6.38 -10.49
C ASP A 92 4.60 6.94 -9.51
N HIS A 93 4.29 6.19 -8.44
CA HIS A 93 3.29 6.54 -7.41
C HIS A 93 1.97 7.03 -7.99
N CYS A 94 1.59 6.50 -9.16
CA CYS A 94 0.39 6.88 -9.87
C CYS A 94 -0.63 5.75 -9.88
N CYS A 95 -1.91 6.10 -9.86
CA CYS A 95 -2.98 5.15 -10.17
C CYS A 95 -2.81 4.61 -11.62
N PRO A 96 -3.41 3.46 -11.97
CA PRO A 96 -3.22 2.85 -13.29
C PRO A 96 -3.52 3.78 -14.47
N PHE A 97 -4.54 4.64 -14.35
CA PHE A 97 -4.91 5.60 -15.38
C PHE A 97 -3.85 6.71 -15.54
N CYS A 98 -3.45 7.36 -14.45
CA CYS A 98 -2.41 8.39 -14.48
C CYS A 98 -1.06 7.83 -14.94
N SER A 99 -0.71 6.63 -14.47
CA SER A 99 0.47 5.90 -14.91
C SER A 99 0.44 5.66 -16.43
N TYR A 100 -0.68 5.16 -16.97
CA TYR A 100 -0.83 4.99 -18.42
C TYR A 100 -0.63 6.31 -19.20
N LEU A 101 -1.16 7.43 -18.70
CA LEU A 101 -0.97 8.74 -19.35
C LEU A 101 0.48 9.23 -19.32
N VAL A 102 1.24 8.92 -18.27
CA VAL A 102 2.68 9.22 -18.17
C VAL A 102 3.44 8.43 -19.23
N HIS A 103 3.31 7.10 -19.18
CA HIS A 103 4.10 6.21 -20.05
C HIS A 103 3.67 6.28 -21.52
N LYS A 104 2.42 6.69 -21.81
CA LYS A 104 1.97 6.95 -23.20
C LYS A 104 2.61 8.21 -23.80
N LYS A 105 2.97 9.21 -22.99
CA LYS A 105 3.64 10.42 -23.49
C LYS A 105 5.11 10.15 -23.82
N ASP A 106 5.79 9.27 -23.09
CA ASP A 106 7.17 8.88 -23.38
C ASP A 106 7.32 8.17 -24.74
N VAL A 107 6.35 7.34 -25.13
CA VAL A 107 6.39 6.64 -26.43
C VAL A 107 6.28 7.61 -27.62
N ARG A 108 5.59 8.75 -27.46
CA ARG A 108 5.43 9.75 -28.54
C ARG A 108 6.67 10.61 -28.80
N LEU A 109 7.75 10.44 -28.01
CA LEU A 109 9.04 11.11 -28.23
C LEU A 109 10.02 10.23 -29.01
N LEU A 110 9.61 9.02 -29.41
CA LEU A 110 10.39 8.07 -30.20
C LEU A 110 9.93 8.00 -31.68
N ASP A 111 8.94 8.82 -32.07
CA ASP A 111 8.48 9.05 -33.45
C ASP A 111 8.86 10.47 -33.89
#